data_AF-A0A7S0DLW8-F1
#
_entry.id   AF-A0A7S0DLW8-F1
#
_cell.length_a   1.000
_cell.length_b   1.000
_cell.length_c   1.000
_cell.angle_alpha   90.00
_cell.angle_beta   90.00
_cell.angle_gamma   90.00
#
_symmetry.space_group_name_H-M   'P 1'
#
loop_
_entity.id
_entity.type
_entity.pdbx_description
1 polymer ?
#
loop_
_entity_poly.entity_id
_entity_poly.type
_entity_poly.pdbx_seq_one_letter_code
_entity_poly.pdbx_strand_id
1 'polypeptide(L)'
;VKQKKTDNLGRMADDVIRAVLLSHDPTASDEDRNRAYALLERFKSSPGESVRVSTALVRHPDPRVQHFAFHSLEILVKAGWNSLNEKQKEDLKVYAFELFKYSEELKQNFLREKVCDFITQIALRDWPQRWSKMLPTAFEMAGVGKQGERVVLSFILTMTIRNLASQIIAFDPNVPEKRCREIQEGLKDSMAAIRYLIMSTLSRYLGKGESQTSETTRAISLTLDAIKAVADW
;
A
#
# COMPACT_ATOMS: atom_id res chain seq x y z
N VAL A 1 -28.08 0.90 20.47
CA VAL A 1 -27.20 1.79 19.65
C VAL A 1 -26.09 1.01 18.92
N LYS A 2 -25.28 0.16 19.59
CA LYS A 2 -24.22 -0.63 18.94
C LYS A 2 -24.72 -1.57 17.83
N GLN A 3 -25.77 -2.36 18.08
CA GLN A 3 -26.37 -3.28 17.08
C GLN A 3 -26.81 -2.57 15.79
N LYS A 4 -27.49 -1.42 15.92
CA LYS A 4 -27.97 -0.60 14.79
C LYS A 4 -26.81 0.02 13.98
N LYS A 5 -25.71 0.37 14.65
CA LYS A 5 -24.50 0.90 13.99
C LYS A 5 -23.74 -0.19 13.23
N THR A 6 -23.74 -1.43 13.73
CA THR A 6 -23.16 -2.59 13.03
C THR A 6 -23.99 -2.97 11.81
N ASP A 7 -25.32 -2.98 11.92
CA ASP A 7 -26.24 -3.24 10.80
C ASP A 7 -26.08 -2.20 9.66
N ASN A 8 -25.88 -0.93 10.00
CA ASN A 8 -25.64 0.12 8.98
C ASN A 8 -24.35 -0.09 8.18
N LEU A 9 -23.29 -0.58 8.83
CA LEU A 9 -22.00 -0.82 8.15
C LEU A 9 -22.05 -2.02 7.23
N GLY A 10 -22.78 -3.07 7.61
CA GLY A 10 -23.01 -4.23 6.75
C GLY A 10 -23.72 -3.82 5.48
N ARG A 11 -24.80 -3.04 5.59
CA ARG A 11 -25.54 -2.52 4.44
C ARG A 11 -24.67 -1.65 3.54
N MET A 12 -23.88 -0.74 4.13
CA MET A 12 -22.96 0.09 3.37
C MET A 12 -21.90 -0.74 2.65
N ALA A 13 -21.35 -1.78 3.29
CA ALA A 13 -20.42 -2.68 2.64
C ALA A 13 -21.07 -3.39 1.44
N ASP A 14 -22.30 -3.88 1.59
CA ASP A 14 -23.05 -4.52 0.51
C ASP A 14 -23.36 -3.55 -0.64
N ASP A 15 -23.71 -2.30 -0.34
CA ASP A 15 -23.92 -1.25 -1.34
C ASP A 15 -22.64 -0.96 -2.13
N VAL A 16 -21.50 -0.85 -1.45
CA VAL A 16 -20.19 -0.65 -2.09
C VAL A 16 -19.83 -1.84 -2.96
N ILE A 17 -19.99 -3.08 -2.46
CA ILE A 17 -19.72 -4.29 -3.23
C ILE A 17 -20.57 -4.30 -4.51
N ARG A 18 -21.88 -4.09 -4.40
CA ARG A 18 -22.79 -4.05 -5.55
C ARG A 18 -22.38 -2.98 -6.55
N ALA A 19 -22.09 -1.77 -6.10
CA ALA A 19 -21.69 -0.68 -6.97
C ALA A 19 -20.36 -0.96 -7.69
N VAL A 20 -19.36 -1.54 -7.00
CA VAL A 20 -18.10 -1.93 -7.65
C VAL A 20 -18.32 -3.00 -8.71
N LEU A 21 -19.13 -4.02 -8.42
CA LEU A 21 -19.37 -5.10 -9.37
C LEU A 21 -20.15 -4.60 -10.59
N LEU A 22 -21.19 -3.80 -10.36
CA LEU A 22 -22.01 -3.19 -11.40
C LEU A 22 -21.22 -2.23 -12.29
N SER A 23 -20.27 -1.46 -11.72
CA SER A 23 -19.47 -0.52 -12.50
C SER A 23 -18.54 -1.20 -13.51
N HIS A 24 -18.20 -2.47 -13.27
CA HIS A 24 -17.35 -3.30 -14.12
C HIS A 24 -18.14 -4.36 -14.92
N ASP A 25 -19.48 -4.32 -14.87
CA ASP A 25 -20.33 -5.24 -15.62
C ASP A 25 -20.47 -4.75 -17.08
N PRO A 26 -20.03 -5.55 -18.08
CA PRO A 26 -20.16 -5.18 -19.49
C PRO A 26 -21.61 -5.11 -19.98
N THR A 27 -22.56 -5.72 -19.25
CA THR A 27 -23.99 -5.73 -19.59
C THR A 27 -24.79 -4.62 -18.90
N ALA A 28 -24.19 -3.90 -17.96
CA ALA A 28 -24.86 -2.80 -17.27
C ALA A 28 -25.16 -1.63 -18.21
N SER A 29 -26.33 -1.02 -18.02
CA SER A 29 -26.69 0.22 -18.70
C SER A 29 -25.76 1.36 -18.28
N ASP A 30 -25.58 2.36 -19.16
CA ASP A 30 -24.77 3.54 -18.83
C ASP A 30 -25.36 4.31 -17.64
N GLU A 31 -26.69 4.33 -17.50
CA GLU A 31 -27.35 4.98 -16.37
C GLU A 31 -27.01 4.28 -15.04
N ASP A 32 -27.10 2.96 -14.99
CA ASP A 32 -26.77 2.17 -13.80
C ASP A 32 -25.28 2.26 -13.45
N ARG A 33 -24.42 2.24 -14.48
CA ARG A 33 -22.98 2.43 -14.30
C ARG A 33 -22.65 3.80 -13.71
N ASN A 34 -23.30 4.87 -14.20
CA ASN A 34 -23.12 6.22 -13.68
C ASN A 34 -23.63 6.36 -12.24
N ARG A 35 -24.76 5.75 -11.90
CA ARG A 35 -25.26 5.70 -10.51
C ARG A 35 -24.28 4.98 -9.59
N ALA A 36 -23.70 3.86 -10.04
CA ALA A 36 -22.70 3.13 -9.29
C ALA A 36 -21.46 4.00 -9.02
N TYR A 37 -20.91 4.65 -10.05
CA TYR A 37 -19.76 5.55 -9.87
C TYR A 37 -20.07 6.71 -8.91
N ALA A 38 -21.24 7.34 -9.02
CA ALA A 38 -21.64 8.41 -8.11
C ALA A 38 -21.70 7.93 -6.64
N LEU A 39 -22.19 6.72 -6.39
CA LEU A 39 -22.18 6.13 -5.05
C LEU A 39 -20.75 5.93 -4.53
N LEU A 40 -19.88 5.35 -5.36
CA LEU A 40 -18.49 5.06 -5.00
C LEU A 40 -17.68 6.34 -4.72
N GLU A 41 -17.90 7.42 -5.48
CA GLU A 41 -17.26 8.71 -5.21
C GLU A 41 -17.77 9.34 -3.91
N ARG A 42 -19.08 9.32 -3.67
CA ARG A 42 -19.64 9.79 -2.39
C ARG A 42 -19.11 9.01 -1.20
N PHE A 43 -18.91 7.71 -1.35
CA PHE A 43 -18.31 6.85 -0.34
C PHE A 43 -16.87 7.29 -0.03
N LYS A 44 -16.03 7.54 -1.04
CA LYS A 44 -14.65 8.03 -0.83
C LYS A 44 -14.59 9.36 -0.08
N SER A 45 -15.62 10.20 -0.18
CA SER A 45 -15.70 11.49 0.51
C SER A 45 -16.18 11.44 1.98
N SER A 46 -16.50 10.26 2.54
CA SER A 46 -17.03 10.10 3.92
C SER A 46 -16.03 9.40 4.87
N PRO A 47 -15.15 10.11 5.59
CA PRO A 47 -13.94 9.50 6.16
C PRO A 47 -14.19 8.42 7.22
N GLY A 48 -15.15 8.60 8.12
CA GLY A 48 -15.31 7.73 9.30
C GLY A 48 -15.83 6.33 8.98
N GLU A 49 -16.90 6.24 8.19
CA GLU A 49 -17.51 4.96 7.83
C GLU A 49 -16.72 4.27 6.72
N SER A 50 -16.17 5.04 5.79
CA SER A 50 -15.44 4.50 4.64
C SER A 50 -14.12 3.85 5.02
N VAL A 51 -13.38 4.36 6.02
CA VAL A 51 -12.19 3.64 6.52
C VAL A 51 -12.58 2.24 7.03
N ARG A 52 -13.64 2.14 7.83
CA ARG A 52 -14.05 0.86 8.43
C ARG A 52 -14.56 -0.13 7.40
N VAL A 53 -15.39 0.33 6.46
CA VAL A 53 -15.90 -0.51 5.37
C VAL A 53 -14.77 -0.93 4.45
N SER A 54 -13.90 -0.02 4.01
CA SER A 54 -12.76 -0.37 3.15
C SER A 54 -11.78 -1.33 3.81
N THR A 55 -11.48 -1.18 5.11
CA THR A 55 -10.67 -2.15 5.87
C THR A 55 -11.32 -3.54 5.90
N ALA A 56 -12.65 -3.66 5.93
CA ALA A 56 -13.30 -4.96 5.83
C ALA A 56 -13.21 -5.55 4.40
N LEU A 57 -13.27 -4.70 3.38
CA LEU A 57 -13.35 -5.11 1.97
C LEU A 57 -12.01 -5.45 1.32
N VAL A 58 -10.86 -5.06 1.87
CA VAL A 58 -9.54 -5.42 1.29
C VAL A 58 -9.27 -6.93 1.27
N ARG A 59 -10.00 -7.72 2.07
CA ARG A 59 -9.94 -9.19 2.10
C ARG A 59 -11.10 -9.85 1.38
N HIS A 60 -11.92 -9.09 0.66
CA HIS A 60 -13.04 -9.63 -0.12
C HIS A 60 -12.51 -10.59 -1.21
N PRO A 61 -13.20 -11.70 -1.55
CA PRO A 61 -12.70 -12.66 -2.54
C PRO A 61 -12.59 -12.08 -3.97
N ASP A 62 -13.40 -11.08 -4.31
CA ASP A 62 -13.36 -10.42 -5.63
C ASP A 62 -12.23 -9.36 -5.70
N PRO A 63 -11.25 -9.49 -6.62
CA PRO A 63 -10.13 -8.56 -6.73
C PRO A 63 -10.53 -7.13 -7.10
N ARG A 64 -11.66 -6.91 -7.78
CA ARG A 64 -12.17 -5.58 -8.10
C ARG A 64 -12.60 -4.84 -6.84
N VAL A 65 -13.25 -5.56 -5.92
CA VAL A 65 -13.65 -5.04 -4.61
C VAL A 65 -12.42 -4.74 -3.76
N GLN A 66 -11.43 -5.65 -3.73
CA GLN A 66 -10.16 -5.41 -3.02
C GLN A 66 -9.44 -4.16 -3.57
N HIS A 67 -9.33 -4.04 -4.89
CA HIS A 67 -8.71 -2.88 -5.54
C HIS A 67 -9.40 -1.58 -5.14
N PHE A 68 -10.73 -1.54 -5.21
CA PHE A 68 -11.50 -0.38 -4.79
C PHE A 68 -11.28 -0.04 -3.31
N ALA A 69 -11.29 -1.05 -2.45
CA ALA A 69 -11.08 -0.88 -1.02
C ALA A 69 -9.71 -0.27 -0.70
N PHE A 70 -8.64 -0.79 -1.33
CA PHE A 70 -7.30 -0.21 -1.18
C PHE A 70 -7.24 1.22 -1.70
N HIS A 71 -7.80 1.48 -2.89
CA HIS A 71 -7.81 2.81 -3.47
C HIS A 71 -8.60 3.81 -2.61
N SER A 72 -9.71 3.38 -2.01
CA SER A 72 -10.47 4.20 -1.05
C SER A 72 -9.63 4.52 0.19
N LEU A 73 -8.95 3.54 0.79
CA LEU A 73 -8.06 3.77 1.93
C LEU A 73 -6.92 4.73 1.58
N GLU A 74 -6.34 4.60 0.39
CA GLU A 74 -5.31 5.49 -0.12
C GLU A 74 -5.78 6.94 -0.20
N ILE A 75 -6.96 7.18 -0.80
CA ILE A 75 -7.57 8.53 -0.90
C ILE A 75 -7.83 9.10 0.50
N LEU A 76 -8.36 8.27 1.40
CA LEU A 76 -8.71 8.69 2.76
C LEU A 76 -7.47 9.06 3.58
N VAL A 77 -6.38 8.29 3.47
CA VAL A 77 -5.09 8.66 4.06
C VAL A 77 -4.57 9.94 3.39
N LYS A 78 -4.72 10.06 2.07
CA LYS A 78 -4.20 11.21 1.34
C LYS A 78 -4.82 12.54 1.77
N ALA A 79 -6.15 12.58 1.78
CA ALA A 79 -6.92 13.78 2.08
C ALA A 79 -7.12 14.01 3.59
N GLY A 80 -7.16 12.94 4.38
CA GLY A 80 -7.63 12.97 5.76
C GLY A 80 -6.56 12.81 6.84
N TRP A 81 -5.29 12.55 6.52
CA TRP A 81 -4.30 12.22 7.56
C TRP A 81 -4.21 13.24 8.69
N ASN A 82 -4.22 14.54 8.34
CA ASN A 82 -4.07 15.61 9.32
C ASN A 82 -5.32 15.81 10.20
N SER A 83 -6.49 15.31 9.78
CA SER A 83 -7.72 15.35 10.59
C SER A 83 -7.86 14.13 11.50
N LEU A 84 -7.03 13.10 11.33
CA LEU A 84 -6.98 11.95 12.24
C LEU A 84 -6.33 12.33 13.56
N ASN A 85 -6.88 11.79 14.66
CA ASN A 85 -6.19 11.84 15.95
C ASN A 85 -5.03 10.83 16.00
N GLU A 86 -4.14 10.97 16.98
CA GLU A 86 -2.94 10.13 17.08
C GLU A 86 -3.26 8.63 17.24
N LYS A 87 -4.36 8.29 17.92
CA LYS A 87 -4.79 6.88 18.04
C LYS A 87 -5.19 6.30 16.69
N GLN A 88 -5.95 7.04 15.88
CA GLN A 88 -6.34 6.62 14.53
C GLN A 88 -5.13 6.47 13.60
N LYS A 89 -4.15 7.37 13.69
CA LYS A 89 -2.90 7.26 12.93
C LYS A 89 -2.12 6.01 13.32
N GLU A 90 -2.02 5.74 14.62
CA GLU A 90 -1.34 4.54 15.12
C GLU A 90 -2.06 3.26 14.67
N ASP A 91 -3.40 3.24 14.73
CA ASP A 91 -4.19 2.10 14.25
C ASP A 91 -3.96 1.83 12.75
N LEU A 92 -3.81 2.89 11.93
CA LEU A 92 -3.46 2.74 10.51
C LEU A 92 -2.03 2.24 10.28
N LYS A 93 -1.06 2.64 11.13
CA LYS A 93 0.32 2.12 11.07
C LYS A 93 0.37 0.63 11.44
N VAL A 94 -0.34 0.22 12.47
CA VAL A 94 -0.49 -1.20 12.85
C VAL A 94 -1.14 -1.97 11.69
N TYR A 95 -2.22 -1.42 11.13
CA TYR A 95 -2.90 -2.02 10.00
C TYR A 95 -2.02 -2.11 8.74
N ALA A 96 -1.13 -1.15 8.51
CA ALA A 96 -0.17 -1.21 7.43
C ALA A 96 0.78 -2.41 7.55
N PHE A 97 1.22 -2.75 8.77
CA PHE A 97 2.00 -3.98 9.01
C PHE A 97 1.17 -5.25 8.82
N GLU A 98 -0.11 -5.25 9.22
CA GLU A 98 -1.00 -6.37 8.95
C GLU A 98 -1.17 -6.61 7.44
N LEU A 99 -1.35 -5.53 6.66
CA LEU A 99 -1.43 -5.59 5.21
C LEU A 99 -0.10 -6.01 4.57
N PHE A 100 1.03 -5.53 5.11
CA PHE A 100 2.35 -5.97 4.69
C PHE A 100 2.46 -7.49 4.80
N LYS A 101 2.10 -8.07 5.96
CA LYS A 101 2.08 -9.54 6.13
C LYS A 101 1.06 -10.23 5.21
N TYR A 102 -0.14 -9.67 5.07
CA TYR A 102 -1.19 -10.22 4.22
C TYR A 102 -0.80 -10.25 2.73
N SER A 103 0.17 -9.44 2.30
CA SER A 103 0.62 -9.40 0.89
C SER A 103 1.15 -10.73 0.36
N GLU A 104 1.58 -11.64 1.23
CA GLU A 104 1.97 -13.01 0.87
C GLU A 104 0.79 -13.88 0.45
N GLU A 105 -0.40 -13.61 0.97
CA GLU A 105 -1.63 -14.32 0.63
C GLU A 105 -2.24 -13.80 -0.69
N LEU A 106 -1.84 -12.59 -1.11
CA LEU A 106 -2.32 -11.98 -2.35
C LEU A 106 -1.75 -12.72 -3.56
N LYS A 107 -2.64 -13.20 -4.44
CA LYS A 107 -2.28 -13.89 -5.68
C LYS A 107 -1.94 -12.92 -6.80
N GLN A 108 -2.59 -11.76 -6.84
CA GLN A 108 -2.45 -10.79 -7.92
C GLN A 108 -1.42 -9.71 -7.59
N ASN A 109 -0.46 -9.49 -8.49
CA ASN A 109 0.61 -8.51 -8.31
C ASN A 109 0.10 -7.06 -8.18
N PHE A 110 -0.98 -6.70 -8.87
CA PHE A 110 -1.54 -5.35 -8.75
C PHE A 110 -2.10 -5.07 -7.34
N LEU A 111 -2.55 -6.10 -6.60
CA LEU A 111 -3.00 -5.91 -5.21
C LEU A 111 -1.83 -5.76 -4.25
N ARG A 112 -0.73 -6.46 -4.52
CA ARG A 112 0.55 -6.27 -3.82
C ARG A 112 1.07 -4.83 -4.00
N GLU A 113 0.95 -4.28 -5.22
CA GLU A 113 1.22 -2.86 -5.47
C GLU A 113 0.31 -1.96 -4.64
N LYS A 114 -0.98 -2.27 -4.54
CA LYS A 114 -1.91 -1.50 -3.70
C LYS A 114 -1.55 -1.51 -2.21
N VAL A 115 -1.05 -2.62 -1.69
CA VAL A 115 -0.50 -2.66 -0.32
C VAL A 115 0.72 -1.74 -0.21
N CYS A 116 1.65 -1.81 -1.17
CA CYS A 116 2.82 -0.95 -1.22
C CYS A 116 2.45 0.54 -1.28
N ASP A 117 1.50 0.92 -2.12
CA ASP A 117 1.01 2.29 -2.27
C ASP A 117 0.43 2.80 -0.94
N PHE A 118 -0.41 1.99 -0.28
CA PHE A 118 -0.99 2.34 1.01
C PHE A 118 0.08 2.57 2.09
N ILE A 119 1.04 1.65 2.22
CA ILE A 119 2.16 1.79 3.17
C ILE A 119 2.98 3.04 2.85
N THR A 120 3.28 3.27 1.57
CA THR A 120 4.03 4.45 1.10
C THR A 120 3.31 5.74 1.50
N GLN A 121 1.99 5.81 1.33
CA GLN A 121 1.23 7.00 1.70
C GLN A 121 1.33 7.31 3.19
N ILE A 122 1.26 6.30 4.07
CA ILE A 122 1.43 6.52 5.51
C ILE A 122 2.87 6.96 5.82
N ALA A 123 3.86 6.33 5.18
CA ALA A 123 5.27 6.63 5.38
C ALA A 123 5.64 8.06 4.97
N LEU A 124 5.15 8.54 3.83
CA LEU A 124 5.32 9.94 3.39
C LEU A 124 4.89 10.95 4.48
N ARG A 125 3.92 10.58 5.32
CA ARG A 125 3.34 11.46 6.34
C ARG A 125 4.05 11.40 7.68
N ASP A 126 4.43 10.20 8.13
CA ASP A 126 4.94 10.01 9.49
C ASP A 126 6.37 9.41 9.60
N TRP A 127 6.90 8.73 8.58
CA TRP A 127 8.27 8.18 8.62
C TRP A 127 9.32 9.20 8.13
N PRO A 128 10.47 9.43 8.79
CA PRO A 128 11.07 8.55 9.80
C PRO A 128 10.79 8.90 11.26
N GLN A 129 10.49 10.15 11.63
CA GLN A 129 10.49 10.56 13.04
C GLN A 129 9.29 10.01 13.82
N ARG A 130 8.08 10.06 13.26
CA ARG A 130 6.83 9.62 13.93
C ARG A 130 6.51 8.15 13.71
N TRP A 131 7.31 7.46 12.90
CA TRP A 131 7.18 6.02 12.66
C TRP A 131 8.55 5.35 12.52
N SER A 132 9.49 5.68 13.40
CA SER A 132 10.89 5.24 13.34
C SER A 132 11.08 3.72 13.26
N LYS A 133 10.14 2.95 13.83
CA LYS A 133 10.15 1.48 13.78
C LYS A 133 9.67 0.89 12.45
N MET A 134 9.20 1.68 11.49
CA MET A 134 8.66 1.21 10.21
C MET A 134 9.62 0.24 9.50
N LEU A 135 10.81 0.73 9.15
CA LEU A 135 11.81 -0.07 8.44
C LEU A 135 12.33 -1.23 9.31
N PRO A 136 12.81 -1.02 10.55
CA PRO A 136 13.30 -2.13 11.39
C PRO A 136 12.29 -3.27 11.54
N THR A 137 11.02 -2.94 11.77
CA THR A 137 9.94 -3.94 11.91
C THR A 137 9.68 -4.65 10.58
N ALA A 138 9.64 -3.92 9.46
CA ALA A 138 9.44 -4.52 8.14
C ALA A 138 10.59 -5.45 7.73
N PHE A 139 11.84 -5.06 8.02
CA PHE A 139 13.03 -5.91 7.84
C PHE A 139 12.93 -7.20 8.66
N GLU A 140 12.52 -7.09 9.92
CA GLU A 140 12.33 -8.25 10.80
C GLU A 140 11.23 -9.18 10.29
N MET A 141 10.07 -8.62 9.91
CA MET A 141 8.93 -9.39 9.38
C MET A 141 9.27 -10.11 8.08
N ALA A 142 10.06 -9.47 7.21
CA ALA A 142 10.57 -10.08 5.99
C ALA A 142 11.68 -11.10 6.26
N GLY A 143 12.29 -11.11 7.44
CA GLY A 143 13.39 -12.01 7.79
C GLY A 143 14.67 -11.68 7.02
N VAL A 144 14.89 -10.40 6.71
CA VAL A 144 15.99 -9.95 5.83
C VAL A 144 17.34 -10.42 6.38
N GLY A 145 18.07 -11.18 5.56
CA GLY A 145 19.38 -11.72 5.92
C GLY A 145 19.37 -12.89 6.88
N LYS A 146 18.20 -13.53 7.07
CA LYS A 146 18.05 -14.75 7.87
C LYS A 146 17.68 -15.93 6.95
N GLN A 147 17.95 -17.13 7.42
CA GLN A 147 17.41 -18.35 6.80
C GLN A 147 15.87 -18.30 6.88
N GLY A 148 15.19 -18.48 5.74
CA GLY A 148 13.74 -18.35 5.64
C GLY A 148 13.23 -16.96 5.30
N GLU A 149 14.09 -16.07 4.77
CA GLU A 149 13.67 -14.74 4.30
C GLU A 149 12.49 -14.80 3.31
N ARG A 150 11.48 -13.97 3.56
CA ARG A 150 10.18 -13.98 2.90
C ARG A 150 10.22 -13.09 1.65
N VAL A 151 10.47 -13.70 0.50
CA VAL A 151 10.71 -13.01 -0.78
C VAL A 151 9.63 -11.99 -1.14
N VAL A 152 8.35 -12.30 -0.94
CA VAL A 152 7.25 -11.36 -1.24
C VAL A 152 7.35 -10.12 -0.36
N LEU A 153 7.62 -10.27 0.94
CA LEU A 153 7.75 -9.13 1.85
C LEU A 153 8.99 -8.28 1.53
N SER A 154 10.12 -8.92 1.22
CA SER A 154 11.32 -8.22 0.77
C SER A 154 11.05 -7.42 -0.52
N PHE A 155 10.24 -7.98 -1.43
CA PHE A 155 9.80 -7.30 -2.64
C PHE A 155 8.89 -6.10 -2.36
N ILE A 156 7.87 -6.24 -1.50
CA ILE A 156 7.00 -5.11 -1.10
C ILE A 156 7.80 -4.01 -0.40
N LEU A 157 8.76 -4.37 0.47
CA LEU A 157 9.60 -3.42 1.16
C LEU A 157 10.50 -2.65 0.19
N THR A 158 11.10 -3.37 -0.77
CA THR A 158 11.90 -2.75 -1.86
C THR A 158 11.06 -1.77 -2.67
N MET A 159 9.83 -2.15 -3.02
CA MET A 159 8.88 -1.28 -3.73
C MET A 159 8.49 -0.05 -2.91
N THR A 160 8.27 -0.22 -1.60
CA THR A 160 7.91 0.89 -0.71
C THR A 160 9.05 1.90 -0.64
N ILE A 161 10.30 1.43 -0.49
CA ILE A 161 11.49 2.28 -0.48
C ILE A 161 11.67 2.99 -1.83
N ARG A 162 11.52 2.26 -2.94
CA ARG A 162 11.55 2.85 -4.30
C ARG A 162 10.52 3.95 -4.45
N ASN A 163 9.28 3.73 -4.01
CA ASN A 163 8.21 4.71 -4.14
C ASN A 163 8.48 5.93 -3.27
N LEU A 164 8.96 5.76 -2.04
CA LEU A 164 9.41 6.88 -1.20
C LEU A 164 10.51 7.69 -1.89
N ALA A 165 11.49 7.00 -2.49
CA ALA A 165 12.58 7.65 -3.18
C ALA A 165 12.12 8.41 -4.43
N SER A 166 11.26 7.78 -5.22
CA SER A 166 10.67 8.36 -6.43
C SER A 166 9.86 9.61 -6.13
N GLN A 167 9.10 9.62 -5.03
CA GLN A 167 8.27 10.76 -4.62
C GLN A 167 9.12 11.98 -4.21
N ILE A 168 10.31 11.76 -3.64
CA ILE A 168 11.26 12.83 -3.35
C ILE A 168 11.85 13.39 -4.66
N ILE A 169 12.26 12.53 -5.59
CA ILE A 169 12.85 12.95 -6.88
C ILE A 169 11.83 13.69 -7.76
N ALA A 170 10.58 13.23 -7.77
CA ALA A 170 9.53 13.79 -8.60
C ALA A 170 8.99 15.17 -8.12
N PHE A 171 9.47 15.68 -6.97
CA PHE A 171 8.97 16.90 -6.34
C PHE A 171 7.44 16.91 -6.23
N ASP A 172 6.84 15.89 -5.60
CA ASP A 172 5.40 15.85 -5.38
C ASP A 172 4.96 17.14 -4.66
N PRO A 173 4.14 18.01 -5.30
CA PRO A 173 3.77 19.32 -4.73
C PRO A 173 2.96 19.19 -3.44
N ASN A 174 2.44 17.99 -3.14
CA ASN A 174 1.69 17.71 -1.92
C ASN A 174 2.59 17.33 -0.74
N VAL A 175 3.90 17.16 -0.94
CA VAL A 175 4.86 16.84 0.11
C VAL A 175 5.78 18.04 0.34
N PRO A 176 5.73 18.69 1.52
CA PRO A 176 6.56 19.85 1.80
C PRO A 176 8.06 19.55 1.67
N GLU A 177 8.87 20.50 1.19
CA GLU A 177 10.32 20.29 0.98
C GLU A 177 11.05 19.84 2.25
N LYS A 178 10.69 20.39 3.41
CA LYS A 178 11.22 19.94 4.71
C LYS A 178 10.96 18.45 4.92
N ARG A 179 9.76 17.98 4.54
CA ARG A 179 9.37 16.59 4.69
C ARG A 179 10.14 15.68 3.74
N CYS A 180 10.37 16.12 2.51
CA CYS A 180 11.24 15.42 1.56
C CYS A 180 12.65 15.22 2.12
N ARG A 181 13.25 16.28 2.72
CA ARG A 181 14.56 16.19 3.38
C ARG A 181 14.59 15.20 4.54
N GLU A 182 13.58 15.25 5.42
CA GLU A 182 13.46 14.31 6.54
C GLU A 182 13.41 12.84 6.07
N ILE A 183 12.64 12.56 5.01
CA ILE A 183 12.55 11.21 4.41
C ILE A 183 13.89 10.82 3.76
N GLN A 184 14.54 11.75 3.05
CA GLN A 184 15.84 11.51 2.44
C GLN A 184 16.91 11.17 3.50
N GLU A 185 16.96 11.91 4.60
CA GLU A 185 17.84 11.63 5.75
C GLU A 185 17.58 10.24 6.33
N GLY A 186 16.31 9.88 6.57
CA GLY A 186 15.96 8.54 7.05
C GLY A 186 16.38 7.42 6.09
N LEU A 187 16.35 7.67 4.77
CA LEU A 187 16.76 6.70 3.75
C LEU A 187 18.28 6.55 3.75
N LYS A 188 19.02 7.66 3.93
CA LYS A 188 20.48 7.66 4.10
C LYS A 188 20.90 6.91 5.36
N ASP A 189 20.24 7.14 6.48
CA ASP A 189 20.53 6.45 7.75
C ASP A 189 20.29 4.94 7.64
N SER A 190 19.31 4.52 6.83
CA SER A 190 18.96 3.11 6.62
C SER A 190 19.68 2.47 5.43
N MET A 191 20.58 3.18 4.76
CA MET A 191 21.14 2.81 3.45
C MET A 191 21.84 1.45 3.44
N ALA A 192 22.57 1.11 4.51
CA ALA A 192 23.26 -0.18 4.60
C ALA A 192 22.26 -1.36 4.58
N ALA A 193 21.18 -1.26 5.36
CA ALA A 193 20.12 -2.27 5.40
C ALA A 193 19.34 -2.33 4.09
N ILE A 194 19.04 -1.17 3.50
CA ILE A 194 18.36 -1.06 2.19
C ILE A 194 19.19 -1.72 1.10
N ARG A 195 20.50 -1.44 1.04
CA ARG A 195 21.42 -2.05 0.07
C ARG A 195 21.45 -3.56 0.21
N TYR A 196 21.51 -4.07 1.44
CA TYR A 196 21.46 -5.51 1.70
C TYR A 196 20.14 -6.13 1.22
N LEU A 197 19.00 -5.51 1.52
CA LEU A 197 17.68 -5.96 1.04
C LEU A 197 17.60 -6.01 -0.48
N ILE A 198 18.01 -4.94 -1.15
CA ILE A 198 17.99 -4.85 -2.61
C ILE A 198 18.84 -5.97 -3.22
N MET A 199 20.07 -6.16 -2.72
CA MET A 199 20.99 -7.19 -3.24
C MET A 199 20.49 -8.60 -2.95
N SER A 200 20.04 -8.89 -1.73
CA SER A 200 19.48 -10.20 -1.37
C SER A 200 18.21 -10.52 -2.18
N THR A 201 17.36 -9.52 -2.45
CA THR A 201 16.18 -9.66 -3.30
C THR A 201 16.61 -9.97 -4.74
N LEU A 202 17.51 -9.15 -5.31
CA LEU A 202 18.03 -9.34 -6.67
C LEU A 202 18.66 -10.73 -6.87
N SER A 203 19.56 -11.14 -5.97
CA SER A 203 20.24 -12.45 -6.06
C SER A 203 19.26 -13.62 -6.05
N ARG A 204 18.16 -13.52 -5.28
CA ARG A 204 17.13 -14.58 -5.24
C ARG A 204 16.27 -14.62 -6.49
N TYR A 205 15.99 -13.48 -7.11
CA TYR A 205 15.27 -13.46 -8.39
C TYR A 205 16.18 -13.92 -9.54
N LEU A 206 17.46 -13.54 -9.55
CA LEU A 206 18.42 -14.02 -10.54
C LEU A 206 18.72 -15.52 -10.41
N GLY A 207 18.82 -16.04 -9.18
CA GLY A 207 19.11 -17.45 -8.92
C GLY A 207 17.98 -18.43 -9.28
N LYS A 208 16.78 -17.94 -9.63
CA LYS A 208 15.62 -18.79 -9.95
C LYS A 208 15.56 -19.30 -11.40
N GLY A 209 16.49 -18.92 -12.27
CA GLY A 209 16.60 -19.48 -13.63
C GLY A 209 15.37 -19.24 -14.53
N GLU A 210 15.47 -19.63 -15.80
CA GLU A 210 14.60 -19.26 -16.94
C GLU A 210 13.11 -19.66 -16.85
N SER A 211 12.63 -20.21 -15.73
CA SER A 211 11.28 -20.80 -15.62
C SER A 211 10.15 -19.82 -15.22
N GLN A 212 10.44 -18.56 -14.90
CA GLN A 212 9.42 -17.51 -14.65
C GLN A 212 9.89 -16.16 -15.20
N THR A 213 9.99 -16.04 -16.51
CA THR A 213 10.57 -14.85 -17.19
C THR A 213 9.86 -13.54 -16.86
N SER A 214 8.53 -13.48 -16.81
CA SER A 214 7.81 -12.21 -16.61
C SER A 214 7.92 -11.64 -15.20
N GLU A 215 7.65 -12.45 -14.16
CA GLU A 215 7.70 -11.99 -12.76
C GLU A 215 9.14 -11.71 -12.31
N THR A 216 10.09 -12.53 -12.76
CA THR A 216 11.52 -12.33 -12.51
C THR A 216 12.05 -11.07 -13.19
N THR A 217 11.73 -10.84 -14.47
CA THR A 217 12.13 -9.63 -15.19
C THR A 217 11.56 -8.38 -14.52
N ARG A 218 10.29 -8.42 -14.12
CA ARG A 218 9.65 -7.31 -13.39
C ARG A 218 10.31 -7.05 -12.05
N ALA A 219 10.60 -8.10 -11.27
CA ALA A 219 11.27 -7.95 -9.99
C ALA A 219 12.69 -7.37 -10.14
N ILE A 220 13.45 -7.82 -11.14
CA ILE A 220 14.77 -7.27 -11.47
C ILE A 220 14.64 -5.79 -11.88
N SER A 221 13.72 -5.47 -12.80
CA SER A 221 13.50 -4.08 -13.25
C SER A 221 13.17 -3.15 -12.08
N LEU A 222 12.27 -3.57 -11.19
CA LEU A 222 11.87 -2.78 -10.04
C LEU A 222 12.99 -2.65 -9.00
N THR A 223 13.83 -3.67 -8.86
CA THR A 223 15.01 -3.61 -7.98
C THR A 223 16.07 -2.69 -8.57
N LEU A 224 16.27 -2.69 -9.88
CA LEU A 224 17.15 -1.74 -10.57
C LEU A 224 16.63 -0.30 -10.48
N ASP A 225 15.32 -0.10 -10.62
CA ASP A 225 14.71 1.21 -10.39
C ASP A 225 14.88 1.68 -8.95
N ALA A 226 14.76 0.76 -7.98
CA ALA A 226 15.02 1.07 -6.57
C ALA A 226 16.49 1.46 -6.36
N ILE A 227 17.43 0.75 -7.00
CA ILE A 227 18.85 1.13 -7.00
C ILE A 227 19.03 2.52 -7.58
N LYS A 228 18.47 2.81 -8.75
CA LYS A 228 18.57 4.11 -9.39
C LYS A 228 18.02 5.22 -8.49
N ALA A 229 16.79 5.06 -8.00
CA ALA A 229 16.14 6.04 -7.14
C ALA A 229 16.91 6.32 -5.84
N VAL A 230 17.66 5.33 -5.34
CA VAL A 230 18.46 5.47 -4.12
C VAL A 230 19.90 5.91 -4.42
N ALA A 231 20.43 5.62 -5.61
CA ALA A 231 21.79 5.98 -6.04
C ALA A 231 21.94 7.44 -6.47
N ASP A 232 20.84 8.12 -6.78
CA ASP A 232 20.84 9.55 -7.13
C ASP A 232 21.17 10.46 -5.91
N TRP A 233 21.49 9.92 -4.73
CA TRP A 233 21.61 10.66 -3.45
C TRP A 233 22.80 10.34 -2.55
#